data_AF-V5XD24-F1
#
_entry.id   AF-V5XD24-F1
#
_cell.length_a   1.000
_cell.length_b   1.000
_cell.length_c   1.000
_cell.angle_alpha   90.00
_cell.angle_beta   90.00
_cell.angle_gamma   90.00
#
_symmetry.space_group_name_H-M   'P 1'
#
loop_
_entity.id
_entity.type
_entity.pdbx_description
1 polymer ?
#
loop_
_entity_poly.entity_id
_entity_poly.type
_entity_poly.pdbx_seq_one_letter_code
_entity_poly.pdbx_strand_id
1 'polypeptide(L)'
;MGDGAPGRFARHADTMRRALIARWARLLASVAGGVLLYLSFPPVGWWWTAFPALALLGWVLTRAQTTRAGGFGYGLVFGLAFSLPLLPWIGLFVGTGPWLALALLESLFPALFGLLAVLVRGLPGWPVWFAAEWAVGEWLKSTVPFGGFPWGVVGFGQTDGPLLPLAQVGGAPLVSVATALVGFGLTALTLEIVLWWRHGHPNRPRRAGKVDAARPEAVLPGMCICVVLLATALVWPSVRQSGVGAGDHPAVTVAAIQGNVPRLGLDFNAQRRAVLDNHVAETLRLADEVRAGRAPRPMVVIWPENSSDIDPLRNTDASAAISEAARAIGAPILVGTVLAAPDYTPTQPVTTNSVLVWDQDNGPQDRHDKRIVQPFGEYLPWRGFFRKFSSYADRAGYFVPGTDNGVVQAAGIPIGVATCWEVIFDRAVRESVLGGAQFLAVPSNNATFDETMSRQQLAFARLRAVEHDRYVVVAGTTGISAVIAPDGQVVARTEWFEPAYLDSVVKLRSDITFATRWGPVVQAVLVGIGLAAVLAAMLHNRRFASGRQPAAGNTGSRRREADADASGQVREQSAQSSEDEKRA
;
A
#
# COMPACT_ATOMS: atom_id res chain seq x y z
N MET A 1 36.45 -40.12 40.64
CA MET A 1 35.98 -38.79 40.21
C MET A 1 34.86 -39.02 39.20
N GLY A 2 33.61 -38.97 39.67
CA GLY A 2 32.44 -39.27 38.84
C GLY A 2 31.85 -37.97 38.30
N ASP A 3 31.86 -37.81 36.99
CA ASP A 3 31.12 -36.75 36.29
C ASP A 3 29.62 -36.95 36.51
N GLY A 4 29.07 -36.18 37.45
CA GLY A 4 27.64 -36.12 37.72
C GLY A 4 26.92 -35.53 36.52
N ALA A 5 26.20 -36.39 35.78
CA ALA A 5 25.34 -35.98 34.69
C ALA A 5 24.43 -34.81 35.13
N PRO A 6 24.32 -33.71 34.36
CA PRO A 6 23.57 -32.55 34.79
C PRO A 6 22.13 -32.94 35.14
N GLY A 7 21.72 -32.59 36.36
CA GLY A 7 20.40 -32.88 36.91
C GLY A 7 19.30 -32.43 35.96
N ARG A 8 18.18 -33.17 35.92
CA ARG A 8 17.04 -32.88 35.04
C ARG A 8 16.62 -31.40 35.05
N PHE A 9 16.71 -30.73 36.20
CA PHE A 9 16.46 -29.29 36.34
C PHE A 9 17.42 -28.40 35.51
N ALA A 10 18.72 -28.67 35.52
CA ALA A 10 19.71 -27.89 34.76
C ALA A 10 19.47 -28.02 33.24
N ARG A 11 19.09 -29.21 32.77
CA ARG A 11 18.72 -29.44 31.35
C ARG A 11 17.43 -28.73 30.95
N HIS A 12 16.42 -28.66 31.83
CA HIS A 12 15.20 -27.91 31.59
C HIS A 12 15.45 -26.40 31.56
N ALA A 13 16.25 -25.88 32.50
CA ALA A 13 16.63 -24.47 32.56
C ALA A 13 17.41 -24.02 31.30
N ASP A 14 18.37 -24.83 30.83
CA ASP A 14 19.16 -24.51 29.63
C ASP A 14 18.33 -24.60 28.33
N THR A 15 17.35 -25.52 28.29
CA THR A 15 16.38 -25.60 27.18
C THR A 15 15.47 -24.38 27.15
N MET A 16 14.95 -23.97 28.32
CA MET A 16 14.12 -22.78 28.46
C MET A 16 14.89 -21.50 28.10
N ARG A 17 16.14 -21.36 28.56
CA ARG A 17 17.04 -20.25 28.21
C ARG A 17 17.26 -20.16 26.71
N ARG A 18 17.58 -21.27 26.03
CA ARG A 18 17.77 -21.30 24.57
C ARG A 18 16.48 -20.94 23.81
N ALA A 19 15.33 -21.42 24.26
CA ALA A 19 14.04 -21.08 23.68
C ALA A 19 13.71 -19.58 23.84
N LEU A 20 14.01 -19.00 25.00
CA LEU A 20 13.85 -17.57 25.27
C LEU A 20 14.77 -16.73 24.38
N ILE A 21 16.06 -17.05 24.30
CA ILE A 21 17.02 -16.34 23.43
C ILE A 21 16.54 -16.38 21.97
N ALA A 22 16.11 -17.55 21.48
CA ALA A 22 15.60 -17.68 20.12
C ALA A 22 14.31 -16.87 19.89
N ARG A 23 13.44 -16.74 20.90
CA ARG A 23 12.23 -15.92 20.83
C ARG A 23 12.57 -14.43 20.80
N TRP A 24 13.50 -13.98 21.62
CA TRP A 24 13.99 -12.60 21.64
C TRP A 24 14.67 -12.22 20.33
N ALA A 25 15.52 -13.07 19.76
CA ALA A 25 16.15 -12.82 18.46
C ALA A 25 15.11 -12.62 17.34
N ARG A 26 14.02 -13.41 17.35
CA ARG A 26 12.93 -13.26 16.38
C ARG A 26 12.10 -11.99 16.60
N LEU A 27 11.86 -11.61 17.85
CA LEU A 27 11.19 -10.33 18.17
C LEU A 27 12.03 -9.15 17.70
N LEU A 28 13.32 -9.14 18.02
CA LEU A 28 14.26 -8.10 17.60
C LEU A 28 14.36 -8.03 16.08
N ALA A 29 14.44 -9.16 15.38
CA ALA A 29 14.45 -9.19 13.92
C ALA A 29 13.14 -8.66 13.31
N SER A 30 11.99 -8.91 13.95
CA SER A 30 10.69 -8.38 13.50
C SER A 30 10.60 -6.87 13.68
N VAL A 31 11.05 -6.36 14.83
CA VAL A 31 11.12 -4.91 15.09
C VAL A 31 12.10 -4.22 14.14
N ALA A 32 13.33 -4.76 14.02
CA ALA A 32 14.33 -4.24 13.10
C ALA A 32 13.84 -4.26 11.65
N GLY A 33 13.15 -5.33 11.24
CA GLY A 33 12.51 -5.40 9.93
C GLY A 33 11.47 -4.30 9.72
N GLY A 34 10.57 -4.08 10.67
CA GLY A 34 9.55 -3.03 10.56
C GLY A 34 10.14 -1.61 10.51
N VAL A 35 11.17 -1.35 11.32
CA VAL A 35 11.90 -0.07 11.29
C VAL A 35 12.63 0.12 9.96
N LEU A 36 13.32 -0.90 9.45
CA LEU A 36 13.97 -0.84 8.14
C LEU A 36 12.96 -0.60 7.02
N LEU A 37 11.76 -1.17 7.11
CA LEU A 37 10.71 -0.89 6.13
C LEU A 37 10.29 0.58 6.22
N TYR A 38 10.10 1.14 7.42
CA TYR A 38 9.78 2.56 7.60
C TYR A 38 10.84 3.47 6.97
N LEU A 39 12.13 3.18 7.16
CA LEU A 39 13.23 3.96 6.58
C LEU A 39 13.23 3.97 5.04
N SER A 40 12.54 3.03 4.39
CA SER A 40 12.39 3.02 2.93
C SER A 40 11.38 4.04 2.42
N PHE A 41 10.52 4.60 3.28
CA PHE A 41 9.53 5.60 2.91
C PHE A 41 10.03 7.02 3.15
N PRO A 42 9.50 8.02 2.42
CA PRO A 42 9.68 9.42 2.79
C PRO A 42 9.23 9.67 4.25
N PRO A 43 9.96 10.53 4.99
CA PRO A 43 10.97 11.48 4.51
C PRO A 43 12.39 10.91 4.38
N VAL A 44 12.65 9.67 4.81
CA VAL A 44 14.00 9.08 4.77
C VAL A 44 14.35 8.57 3.37
N GLY A 45 13.45 7.80 2.75
CA GLY A 45 13.56 7.39 1.35
C GLY A 45 14.72 6.45 1.03
N TRP A 46 15.27 5.72 2.01
CA TRP A 46 16.32 4.73 1.76
C TRP A 46 15.73 3.45 1.17
N TRP A 47 15.28 3.51 -0.08
CA TRP A 47 14.56 2.45 -0.80
C TRP A 47 15.15 1.04 -0.60
N TRP A 48 16.47 0.93 -0.50
CA TRP A 48 17.18 -0.33 -0.35
C TRP A 48 16.95 -1.01 1.01
N THR A 49 16.48 -0.32 2.05
CA THR A 49 16.18 -0.93 3.36
C THR A 49 14.93 -1.81 3.33
N ALA A 50 14.07 -1.67 2.32
CA ALA A 50 12.91 -2.55 2.13
C ALA A 50 13.31 -4.02 1.88
N PHE A 51 14.43 -4.28 1.18
CA PHE A 51 14.91 -5.65 0.93
C PHE A 51 15.35 -6.37 2.22
N PRO A 52 16.28 -5.84 3.04
CA PRO A 52 16.63 -6.46 4.31
C PRO A 52 15.46 -6.47 5.31
N ALA A 53 14.53 -5.51 5.26
CA ALA A 53 13.32 -5.53 6.08
C ALA A 53 12.49 -6.81 5.85
N LEU A 54 12.16 -7.07 4.59
CA LEU A 54 11.39 -8.26 4.20
C LEU A 54 12.24 -9.54 4.35
N ALA A 55 13.56 -9.46 4.15
CA ALA A 55 14.46 -10.59 4.39
C ALA A 55 14.50 -11.03 5.87
N LEU A 56 14.51 -10.08 6.81
CA LEU A 56 14.45 -10.36 8.25
C LEU A 56 13.09 -10.96 8.63
N LEU A 57 11.99 -10.43 8.12
CA LEU A 57 10.67 -10.99 8.35
C LEU A 57 10.56 -12.42 7.79
N GLY A 58 11.04 -12.66 6.56
CA GLY A 58 11.12 -13.99 5.96
C GLY A 58 11.93 -14.97 6.80
N TRP A 59 13.05 -14.51 7.36
CA TRP A 59 13.89 -15.32 8.25
C TRP A 59 13.15 -15.74 9.53
N VAL A 60 12.37 -14.84 10.14
CA VAL A 60 11.55 -15.15 11.33
C VAL A 60 10.47 -16.19 11.00
N LEU A 61 9.81 -16.03 9.85
CA LEU A 61 8.65 -16.83 9.45
C LEU A 61 9.03 -18.23 8.93
N THR A 62 10.25 -18.41 8.42
CA THR A 62 10.76 -19.73 7.99
C THR A 62 11.28 -20.60 9.13
N ARG A 63 11.42 -20.06 10.36
CA ARG A 63 11.85 -20.87 11.51
C ARG A 63 10.81 -21.92 11.89
N ALA A 64 11.24 -23.18 12.03
CA ALA A 64 10.37 -24.30 12.40
C ALA A 64 9.58 -24.05 13.70
N GLN A 65 10.16 -23.31 14.65
CA GLN A 65 9.55 -22.96 15.94
C GLN A 65 8.51 -21.84 15.85
N THR A 66 8.37 -21.19 14.69
CA THR A 66 7.33 -20.19 14.46
C THR A 66 6.04 -20.90 14.07
N THR A 67 5.05 -20.90 14.98
CA THR A 67 3.71 -21.44 14.74
C THR A 67 2.85 -20.46 13.96
N ARG A 68 1.62 -20.83 13.55
CA ARG A 68 0.70 -19.91 12.86
C ARG A 68 0.37 -18.67 13.71
N ALA A 69 0.07 -18.88 15.00
CA ALA A 69 -0.12 -17.80 15.96
C ALA A 69 1.17 -16.99 16.19
N GLY A 70 2.32 -17.65 16.16
CA GLY A 70 3.62 -16.97 16.19
C GLY A 70 3.85 -16.10 14.96
N GLY A 71 3.54 -16.60 13.76
CA GLY A 71 3.62 -15.85 12.51
C GLY A 71 2.73 -14.61 12.53
N PHE A 72 1.48 -14.76 13.00
CA PHE A 72 0.59 -13.63 13.25
C PHE A 72 1.21 -12.61 14.21
N GLY A 73 1.70 -13.05 15.37
CA GLY A 73 2.28 -12.17 16.38
C GLY A 73 3.56 -11.45 15.90
N TYR A 74 4.46 -12.14 15.21
CA TYR A 74 5.67 -11.53 14.65
C TYR A 74 5.34 -10.55 13.51
N GLY A 75 4.39 -10.91 12.65
CA GLY A 75 3.88 -10.01 11.61
C GLY A 75 3.24 -8.76 12.22
N LEU A 76 2.48 -8.89 13.31
CA LEU A 76 1.91 -7.76 14.04
C LEU A 76 2.99 -6.84 14.62
N VAL A 77 4.02 -7.40 15.25
CA VAL A 77 5.15 -6.62 15.80
C VAL A 77 5.92 -5.90 14.69
N PHE A 78 6.16 -6.58 13.56
CA PHE A 78 6.76 -5.96 12.38
C PHE A 78 5.89 -4.81 11.85
N GLY A 79 4.58 -5.06 11.71
CA GLY A 79 3.61 -4.07 11.25
C GLY A 79 3.54 -2.84 12.16
N LEU A 80 3.59 -3.03 13.48
CA LEU A 80 3.56 -1.94 14.46
C LEU A 80 4.84 -1.11 14.40
N ALA A 81 6.00 -1.77 14.34
CA ALA A 81 7.30 -1.11 14.20
C ALA A 81 7.41 -0.30 12.89
N PHE A 82 6.63 -0.66 11.87
CA PHE A 82 6.51 0.07 10.62
C PHE A 82 5.47 1.20 10.68
N SER A 83 4.23 0.90 11.08
CA SER A 83 3.06 1.79 10.91
C SER A 83 3.03 2.93 11.92
N LEU A 84 3.55 2.71 13.14
CA LEU A 84 3.62 3.75 14.17
C LEU A 84 4.46 4.95 13.72
N PRO A 85 5.74 4.78 13.33
CA PRO A 85 6.56 5.91 12.85
C PRO A 85 6.14 6.44 11.47
N LEU A 86 5.39 5.66 10.67
CA LEU A 86 4.93 6.08 9.35
C LEU A 86 3.75 7.07 9.40
N LEU A 87 2.87 6.95 10.41
CA LEU A 87 1.60 7.67 10.50
C LEU A 87 1.47 8.72 11.64
N PRO A 88 2.54 9.30 12.21
CA PRO A 88 2.40 10.19 13.37
C PRO A 88 1.57 11.44 13.07
N TRP A 89 1.50 11.86 11.81
CA TRP A 89 0.72 13.01 11.35
C TRP A 89 -0.79 12.86 11.57
N ILE A 90 -1.30 11.64 11.70
CA ILE A 90 -2.70 11.39 12.11
C ILE A 90 -2.92 11.89 13.55
N GLY A 91 -1.96 11.63 14.44
CA GLY A 91 -2.05 12.00 15.85
C GLY A 91 -2.11 13.50 16.09
N LEU A 92 -1.52 14.31 15.19
CA LEU A 92 -1.49 15.77 15.28
C LEU A 92 -2.88 16.41 15.29
N PHE A 93 -3.82 15.88 14.50
CA PHE A 93 -5.13 16.53 14.27
C PHE A 93 -6.30 15.82 14.94
N VAL A 94 -6.25 14.49 15.05
CA VAL A 94 -7.34 13.68 15.64
C VAL A 94 -6.97 13.00 16.96
N GLY A 95 -5.73 13.18 17.43
CA GLY A 95 -5.23 12.72 18.72
C GLY A 95 -4.62 11.31 18.70
N THR A 96 -3.96 10.96 19.81
CA THR A 96 -3.19 9.71 19.95
C THR A 96 -4.03 8.44 19.81
N GLY A 97 -5.28 8.46 20.28
CA GLY A 97 -6.17 7.30 20.24
C GLY A 97 -6.43 6.78 18.81
N PRO A 98 -6.98 7.62 17.91
CA PRO A 98 -7.16 7.25 16.50
C PRO A 98 -5.87 6.88 15.78
N TRP A 99 -4.76 7.56 16.07
CA TRP A 99 -3.45 7.19 15.49
C TRP A 99 -3.02 5.78 15.87
N LEU A 100 -3.05 5.42 17.15
CA LEU A 100 -2.70 4.07 17.61
C LEU A 100 -3.68 3.02 17.07
N ALA A 101 -4.97 3.35 16.99
CA ALA A 101 -5.98 2.45 16.44
C ALA A 101 -5.76 2.18 14.94
N LEU A 102 -5.46 3.21 14.16
CA LEU A 102 -5.14 3.08 12.74
C LEU A 102 -3.83 2.31 12.55
N ALA A 103 -2.76 2.66 13.27
CA ALA A 103 -1.50 1.94 13.19
C ALA A 103 -1.67 0.45 13.56
N LEU A 104 -2.50 0.14 14.55
CA LEU A 104 -2.85 -1.24 14.89
C LEU A 104 -3.60 -1.94 13.76
N LEU A 105 -4.65 -1.30 13.20
CA LEU A 105 -5.41 -1.83 12.08
C LEU A 105 -4.51 -2.13 10.88
N GLU A 106 -3.64 -1.18 10.52
CA GLU A 106 -2.64 -1.33 9.45
C GLU A 106 -1.66 -2.48 9.72
N SER A 107 -1.33 -2.71 10.99
CA SER A 107 -0.45 -3.80 11.41
C SER A 107 -1.11 -5.19 11.35
N LEU A 108 -2.45 -5.26 11.25
CA LEU A 108 -3.15 -6.53 11.06
C LEU A 108 -2.90 -7.15 9.68
N PHE A 109 -2.57 -6.36 8.65
CA PHE A 109 -2.27 -6.90 7.32
C PHE A 109 -0.91 -7.63 7.29
N PRO A 110 0.21 -7.06 7.81
CA PRO A 110 1.44 -7.82 8.05
C PRO A 110 1.26 -9.00 9.01
N ALA A 111 0.37 -8.90 10.01
CA ALA A 111 0.04 -10.01 10.89
C ALA A 111 -0.64 -11.17 10.14
N LEU A 112 -1.64 -10.86 9.32
CA LEU A 112 -2.30 -11.83 8.45
C LEU A 112 -1.31 -12.45 7.47
N PHE A 113 -0.47 -11.65 6.82
CA PHE A 113 0.64 -12.13 5.99
C PHE A 113 1.52 -13.12 6.76
N GLY A 114 1.95 -12.79 7.98
CA GLY A 114 2.78 -13.67 8.81
C GLY A 114 2.12 -15.02 9.12
N LEU A 115 0.80 -15.04 9.31
CA LEU A 115 0.03 -16.28 9.45
C LEU A 115 0.04 -17.11 8.15
N LEU A 116 -0.28 -16.48 7.02
CA LEU A 116 -0.37 -17.13 5.71
C LEU A 116 1.00 -17.64 5.25
N ALA A 117 2.05 -16.85 5.44
CA ALA A 117 3.44 -17.23 5.21
C ALA A 117 3.81 -18.52 5.96
N VAL A 118 3.41 -18.68 7.23
CA VAL A 118 3.64 -19.93 7.97
C VAL A 118 2.86 -21.12 7.42
N LEU A 119 1.72 -20.90 6.76
CA LEU A 119 0.98 -21.96 6.06
C LEU A 119 1.72 -22.41 4.80
N VAL A 120 2.20 -21.46 3.99
CA VAL A 120 2.76 -21.74 2.66
C VAL A 120 4.26 -22.01 2.66
N ARG A 121 5.00 -21.73 3.75
CA ARG A 121 6.46 -21.92 3.83
C ARG A 121 6.95 -23.35 3.57
N GLY A 122 6.07 -24.35 3.69
CA GLY A 122 6.38 -25.75 3.42
C GLY A 122 6.36 -26.11 1.93
N LEU A 123 5.84 -25.23 1.07
CA LEU A 123 5.81 -25.43 -0.37
C LEU A 123 7.20 -25.18 -0.97
N PRO A 124 7.62 -25.95 -2.00
CA PRO A 124 8.85 -25.66 -2.73
C PRO A 124 8.77 -24.28 -3.37
N GLY A 125 9.87 -23.51 -3.34
CA GLY A 125 9.88 -22.14 -3.82
C GLY A 125 9.17 -21.14 -2.92
N TRP A 126 9.19 -21.36 -1.61
CA TRP A 126 8.56 -20.49 -0.60
C TRP A 126 8.72 -18.97 -0.78
N PRO A 127 9.85 -18.40 -1.29
CA PRO A 127 9.95 -16.95 -1.48
C PRO A 127 8.92 -16.40 -2.46
N VAL A 128 8.57 -17.16 -3.49
CA VAL A 128 7.55 -16.78 -4.50
C VAL A 128 6.17 -16.72 -3.83
N TRP A 129 5.84 -17.72 -3.03
CA TRP A 129 4.58 -17.76 -2.30
C TRP A 129 4.49 -16.63 -1.28
N PHE A 130 5.58 -16.32 -0.56
CA PHE A 130 5.59 -15.17 0.36
C PHE A 130 5.38 -13.85 -0.39
N ALA A 131 6.00 -13.64 -1.55
CA ALA A 131 5.77 -12.44 -2.34
C ALA A 131 4.31 -12.34 -2.82
N ALA A 132 3.69 -13.46 -3.21
CA ALA A 132 2.28 -13.50 -3.58
C ALA A 132 1.34 -13.24 -2.38
N GLU A 133 1.61 -13.81 -1.20
CA GLU A 133 0.85 -13.52 0.03
C GLU A 133 1.01 -12.05 0.45
N TRP A 134 2.16 -11.44 0.20
CA TRP A 134 2.35 -10.01 0.46
C TRP A 134 1.41 -9.16 -0.42
N ALA A 135 1.27 -9.51 -1.70
CA ALA A 135 0.30 -8.86 -2.60
C ALA A 135 -1.14 -9.03 -2.12
N VAL A 136 -1.52 -10.19 -1.57
CA VAL A 136 -2.85 -10.40 -0.97
C VAL A 136 -3.05 -9.45 0.20
N GLY A 137 -2.05 -9.31 1.09
CA GLY A 137 -2.10 -8.40 2.23
C GLY A 137 -2.25 -6.93 1.82
N GLU A 138 -1.47 -6.47 0.85
CA GLU A 138 -1.56 -5.10 0.34
C GLU A 138 -2.86 -4.83 -0.43
N TRP A 139 -3.35 -5.79 -1.21
CA TRP A 139 -4.65 -5.67 -1.89
C TRP A 139 -5.80 -5.55 -0.89
N LEU A 140 -5.80 -6.38 0.16
CA LEU A 140 -6.80 -6.30 1.23
C LEU A 140 -6.77 -4.92 1.90
N LYS A 141 -5.58 -4.46 2.30
CA LYS A 141 -5.35 -3.12 2.88
C LYS A 141 -5.84 -1.99 1.97
N SER A 142 -5.64 -2.14 0.67
CA SER A 142 -6.02 -1.14 -0.34
C SER A 142 -7.51 -1.17 -0.72
N THR A 143 -8.28 -2.12 -0.19
CA THR A 143 -9.69 -2.32 -0.57
C THR A 143 -10.64 -2.23 0.63
N VAL A 144 -10.23 -2.72 1.80
CA VAL A 144 -11.07 -2.82 2.99
C VAL A 144 -10.36 -2.37 4.26
N PRO A 145 -11.07 -1.74 5.20
CA PRO A 145 -12.46 -1.28 5.13
C PRO A 145 -12.61 0.04 4.35
N PHE A 146 -13.86 0.41 4.01
CA PHE A 146 -14.23 1.73 3.46
C PHE A 146 -13.51 2.17 2.18
N GLY A 147 -13.15 1.22 1.31
CA GLY A 147 -12.39 1.52 0.09
C GLY A 147 -10.88 1.51 0.27
N GLY A 148 -10.39 1.19 1.48
CA GLY A 148 -8.98 0.90 1.76
C GLY A 148 -8.16 2.08 2.26
N PHE A 149 -7.01 1.77 2.84
CA PHE A 149 -5.98 2.71 3.28
C PHE A 149 -4.62 2.24 2.75
N PRO A 150 -4.31 2.44 1.46
CA PRO A 150 -3.09 1.92 0.81
C PRO A 150 -1.78 2.60 1.25
N TRP A 151 -1.81 3.35 2.35
CA TRP A 151 -0.64 4.05 2.87
C TRP A 151 0.43 3.08 3.35
N GLY A 152 1.67 3.22 2.89
CA GLY A 152 2.73 2.26 3.26
C GLY A 152 2.73 0.97 2.44
N VAL A 153 2.01 0.92 1.31
CA VAL A 153 2.25 -0.06 0.24
C VAL A 153 3.71 0.06 -0.23
N VAL A 154 4.43 -1.07 -0.28
CA VAL A 154 5.89 -1.12 -0.46
C VAL A 154 6.35 -0.44 -1.75
N GLY A 155 5.55 -0.53 -2.81
CA GLY A 155 5.84 0.12 -4.10
C GLY A 155 6.11 1.62 -3.97
N PHE A 156 5.41 2.33 -3.08
CA PHE A 156 5.61 3.78 -2.90
C PHE A 156 6.94 4.12 -2.20
N GLY A 157 7.58 3.17 -1.52
CA GLY A 157 8.93 3.32 -0.96
C GLY A 157 10.05 3.10 -1.99
N GLN A 158 9.71 2.77 -3.25
CA GLN A 158 10.69 2.50 -4.31
C GLN A 158 10.82 3.62 -5.34
N THR A 159 10.34 4.83 -5.04
CA THR A 159 10.34 5.97 -5.98
C THR A 159 11.73 6.49 -6.36
N ASP A 160 12.75 6.22 -5.55
CA ASP A 160 14.17 6.47 -5.90
C ASP A 160 14.93 5.17 -6.19
N GLY A 161 14.22 4.04 -6.18
CA GLY A 161 14.79 2.71 -6.34
C GLY A 161 14.82 2.25 -7.80
N PRO A 162 15.68 1.27 -8.13
CA PRO A 162 15.80 0.76 -9.48
C PRO A 162 14.53 0.04 -9.96
N LEU A 163 13.66 -0.39 -9.04
CA LEU A 163 12.44 -1.16 -9.37
C LEU A 163 11.26 -0.29 -9.82
N LEU A 164 11.35 1.04 -9.71
CA LEU A 164 10.27 1.96 -10.10
C LEU A 164 9.73 1.72 -11.52
N PRO A 165 10.53 1.46 -12.57
CA PRO A 165 10.02 1.24 -13.92
C PRO A 165 9.01 0.11 -14.05
N LEU A 166 9.03 -0.88 -13.15
CA LEU A 166 8.04 -1.96 -13.13
C LEU A 166 6.61 -1.44 -12.90
N ALA A 167 6.45 -0.22 -12.36
CA ALA A 167 5.16 0.44 -12.25
C ALA A 167 4.48 0.63 -13.62
N GLN A 168 5.24 0.89 -14.70
CA GLN A 168 4.69 1.02 -16.05
C GLN A 168 4.07 -0.30 -16.58
N VAL A 169 4.45 -1.45 -15.98
CA VAL A 169 3.95 -2.77 -16.36
C VAL A 169 2.81 -3.24 -15.45
N GLY A 170 2.98 -3.19 -14.12
CA GLY A 170 2.00 -3.77 -13.20
C GLY A 170 1.64 -2.88 -12.02
N GLY A 171 1.94 -1.59 -12.13
CA GLY A 171 1.66 -0.60 -11.12
C GLY A 171 2.37 -0.84 -9.79
N ALA A 172 1.92 -0.12 -8.76
CA ALA A 172 2.39 -0.32 -7.39
C ALA A 172 2.39 -1.80 -6.92
N PRO A 173 1.36 -2.64 -7.22
CA PRO A 173 1.34 -4.03 -6.80
C PRO A 173 2.54 -4.84 -7.33
N LEU A 174 2.92 -4.67 -8.60
CA LEU A 174 4.07 -5.39 -9.16
C LEU A 174 5.40 -4.93 -8.55
N VAL A 175 5.56 -3.63 -8.29
CA VAL A 175 6.74 -3.10 -7.60
C VAL A 175 6.86 -3.67 -6.19
N SER A 176 5.75 -3.75 -5.45
CA SER A 176 5.72 -4.38 -4.12
C SER A 176 6.10 -5.86 -4.18
N VAL A 177 5.53 -6.62 -5.11
CA VAL A 177 5.85 -8.05 -5.28
C VAL A 177 7.30 -8.26 -5.67
N ALA A 178 7.84 -7.45 -6.58
CA ALA A 178 9.25 -7.51 -6.97
C ALA A 178 10.16 -7.24 -5.75
N THR A 179 9.84 -6.22 -4.95
CA THR A 179 10.58 -5.89 -3.72
C THR A 179 10.53 -7.03 -2.71
N ALA A 180 9.33 -7.58 -2.47
CA ALA A 180 9.12 -8.70 -1.58
C ALA A 180 9.84 -9.98 -2.04
N LEU A 181 9.77 -10.29 -3.34
CA LEU A 181 10.42 -11.45 -3.93
C LEU A 181 11.95 -11.36 -3.79
N VAL A 182 12.54 -10.20 -4.01
CA VAL A 182 13.97 -9.97 -3.79
C VAL A 182 14.30 -10.13 -2.30
N GLY A 183 13.55 -9.48 -1.40
CA GLY A 183 13.78 -9.56 0.04
C GLY A 183 13.70 -11.00 0.59
N PHE A 184 12.63 -11.73 0.28
CA PHE A 184 12.49 -13.13 0.69
C PHE A 184 13.47 -14.06 -0.04
N GLY A 185 13.84 -13.73 -1.29
CA GLY A 185 14.91 -14.41 -2.02
C GLY A 185 16.26 -14.29 -1.32
N LEU A 186 16.59 -13.11 -0.79
CA LEU A 186 17.80 -12.88 0.01
C LEU A 186 17.81 -13.74 1.28
N THR A 187 16.68 -13.90 1.96
CA THR A 187 16.57 -14.86 3.08
C THR A 187 16.93 -16.27 2.62
N ALA A 188 16.33 -16.74 1.53
CA ALA A 188 16.56 -18.10 1.02
C ALA A 188 18.03 -18.32 0.66
N LEU A 189 18.64 -17.39 -0.09
CA LEU A 189 20.06 -17.43 -0.42
C LEU A 189 20.94 -17.45 0.84
N THR A 190 20.64 -16.61 1.83
CA THR A 190 21.42 -16.55 3.08
C THR A 190 21.31 -17.86 3.85
N LEU A 191 20.12 -18.46 3.93
CA LEU A 191 19.93 -19.76 4.58
C LEU A 191 20.72 -20.86 3.87
N GLU A 192 20.68 -20.91 2.53
CA GLU A 192 21.44 -21.87 1.73
C GLU A 192 22.95 -21.70 1.91
N ILE A 193 23.47 -20.47 1.88
CA ILE A 193 24.89 -20.18 2.11
C ILE A 193 25.33 -20.64 3.51
N VAL A 194 24.53 -20.34 4.54
CA VAL A 194 24.84 -20.76 5.92
C VAL A 194 24.79 -22.28 6.06
N LEU A 195 23.83 -22.95 5.43
CA LEU A 195 23.76 -24.42 5.41
C LEU A 195 24.97 -25.01 4.69
N TRP A 196 25.35 -24.47 3.53
CA TRP A 196 26.52 -24.88 2.78
C TRP A 196 27.81 -24.73 3.60
N TRP A 197 28.03 -23.59 4.25
CA TRP A 197 29.18 -23.37 5.14
C TRP A 197 29.22 -24.33 6.33
N ARG A 198 28.08 -24.59 6.98
CA ARG A 198 28.01 -25.49 8.14
C ARG A 198 28.27 -26.96 7.79
N HIS A 199 27.99 -27.37 6.56
CA HIS A 199 28.19 -28.76 6.12
C HIS A 199 29.57 -29.02 5.51
N GLY A 200 30.42 -28.00 5.39
CA GLY A 200 31.84 -28.11 5.03
C GLY A 200 32.10 -28.44 3.56
N HIS A 201 33.24 -27.97 3.03
CA HIS A 201 33.73 -28.32 1.69
C HIS A 201 33.70 -29.84 1.47
N PRO A 202 33.28 -30.34 0.29
CA PRO A 202 33.34 -31.76 -0.05
C PRO A 202 34.79 -32.21 -0.28
N ASN A 203 35.60 -32.26 0.79
CA ASN A 203 36.92 -32.90 0.81
C ASN A 203 36.86 -34.37 1.27
N ARG A 204 35.67 -35.00 1.23
CA ARG A 204 35.59 -36.47 1.22
C ARG A 204 35.74 -36.94 -0.22
N PRO A 205 36.63 -37.90 -0.52
CA PRO A 205 36.84 -38.35 -1.88
C PRO A 205 35.51 -38.86 -2.45
N ARG A 206 35.07 -38.19 -3.52
CA ARG A 206 33.87 -38.52 -4.29
C ARG A 206 34.00 -39.97 -4.74
N ARG A 207 33.12 -40.84 -4.24
CA ARG A 207 32.81 -42.07 -4.98
C ARG A 207 32.17 -41.59 -6.29
N ALA A 208 32.88 -41.80 -7.38
CA ALA A 208 32.51 -41.39 -8.73
C ALA A 208 31.06 -41.82 -9.05
N GLY A 209 30.24 -40.91 -9.57
CA GLY A 209 28.98 -41.33 -10.21
C GLY A 209 27.83 -40.34 -10.28
N LYS A 210 27.81 -39.22 -9.54
CA LYS A 210 26.80 -38.16 -9.74
C LYS A 210 27.42 -36.78 -9.59
N VAL A 211 27.32 -35.98 -10.65
CA VAL A 211 27.60 -34.55 -10.60
C VAL A 211 26.53 -33.97 -9.67
N ASP A 212 26.91 -33.58 -8.45
CA ASP A 212 26.06 -32.75 -7.60
C ASP A 212 25.92 -31.39 -8.29
N ALA A 213 25.01 -31.34 -9.27
CA ALA A 213 24.48 -30.10 -9.81
C ALA A 213 24.02 -29.26 -8.61
N ALA A 214 24.33 -27.96 -8.61
CA ALA A 214 23.95 -27.03 -7.56
C ALA A 214 22.52 -27.35 -7.07
N ARG A 215 22.36 -27.53 -5.75
CA ARG A 215 21.06 -27.94 -5.16
C ARG A 215 19.96 -27.04 -5.76
N PRO A 216 18.90 -27.60 -6.36
CA PRO A 216 17.82 -26.83 -7.00
C PRO A 216 17.22 -25.74 -6.11
N GLU A 217 17.37 -25.88 -4.79
CA GLU A 217 16.90 -24.98 -3.75
C GLU A 217 17.60 -23.60 -3.72
N ALA A 218 18.86 -23.48 -4.18
CA ALA A 218 19.58 -22.19 -4.25
C ALA A 218 19.43 -21.49 -5.62
N VAL A 219 19.10 -22.23 -6.68
CA VAL A 219 18.97 -21.71 -8.05
C VAL A 219 17.71 -20.86 -8.19
N LEU A 220 16.59 -21.29 -7.59
CA LEU A 220 15.31 -20.61 -7.73
C LEU A 220 15.32 -19.18 -7.13
N PRO A 221 15.80 -18.92 -5.90
CA PRO A 221 15.92 -17.55 -5.38
C PRO A 221 16.81 -16.65 -6.24
N GLY A 222 17.97 -17.17 -6.70
CA GLY A 222 18.87 -16.45 -7.59
C GLY A 222 18.21 -16.12 -8.93
N MET A 223 17.48 -17.07 -9.51
CA MET A 223 16.72 -16.88 -10.75
C MET A 223 15.60 -15.84 -10.57
N CYS A 224 14.87 -15.86 -9.45
CA CYS A 224 13.84 -14.86 -9.16
C CYS A 224 14.41 -13.44 -9.12
N ILE A 225 15.55 -13.25 -8.43
CA ILE A 225 16.24 -11.96 -8.38
C ILE A 225 16.71 -11.56 -9.79
N CYS A 226 17.30 -12.48 -10.55
CA CYS A 226 17.73 -12.20 -11.92
C CYS A 226 16.57 -11.81 -12.84
N VAL A 227 15.42 -12.48 -12.71
CA VAL A 227 14.21 -12.15 -13.49
C VAL A 227 13.69 -10.76 -13.13
N VAL A 228 13.65 -10.40 -11.84
CA VAL A 228 13.26 -9.05 -11.41
C VAL A 228 14.21 -8.00 -11.99
N LEU A 229 15.52 -8.20 -11.86
CA LEU A 229 16.53 -7.27 -12.38
C LEU A 229 16.49 -7.17 -13.91
N LEU A 230 16.31 -8.28 -14.61
CA LEU A 230 16.18 -8.31 -16.06
C LEU A 230 14.90 -7.61 -16.53
N ALA A 231 13.76 -7.90 -15.91
CA ALA A 231 12.49 -7.24 -16.22
C ALA A 231 12.61 -5.72 -16.03
N THR A 232 13.21 -5.29 -14.93
CA THR A 232 13.52 -3.87 -14.69
C THR A 232 14.42 -3.30 -15.78
N ALA A 233 15.51 -3.98 -16.14
CA ALA A 233 16.45 -3.52 -17.17
C ALA A 233 15.81 -3.42 -18.56
N LEU A 234 14.83 -4.27 -18.87
CA LEU A 234 14.08 -4.23 -20.13
C LEU A 234 13.09 -3.07 -20.20
N VAL A 235 12.48 -2.68 -19.08
CA VAL A 235 11.50 -1.58 -19.01
C VAL A 235 12.17 -0.21 -18.79
N TRP A 236 13.34 -0.19 -18.17
CA TRP A 236 14.07 1.04 -17.84
C TRP A 236 14.26 1.99 -19.04
N PRO A 237 14.66 1.55 -20.25
CA PRO A 237 14.84 2.45 -21.39
C PRO A 237 13.57 3.19 -21.81
N SER A 238 12.41 2.52 -21.83
CA SER A 238 11.14 3.16 -22.24
C SER A 238 10.73 4.22 -21.23
N VAL A 239 10.80 3.92 -19.93
CA VAL A 239 10.49 4.88 -18.86
C VAL A 239 11.44 6.07 -18.92
N ARG A 240 12.74 5.85 -19.12
CA ARG A 240 13.72 6.94 -19.21
C ARG A 240 13.52 7.81 -20.45
N GLN A 241 13.18 7.22 -21.60
CA GLN A 241 12.84 7.96 -22.82
C GLN A 241 11.63 8.85 -22.59
N SER A 242 10.61 8.34 -21.90
CA SER A 242 9.46 9.12 -21.49
C SER A 242 9.80 10.29 -20.57
N GLY A 243 10.68 10.07 -19.59
CA GLY A 243 11.11 11.08 -18.63
C GLY A 243 11.85 12.27 -19.24
N VAL A 244 12.77 12.00 -20.17
CA VAL A 244 13.48 13.07 -20.92
C VAL A 244 12.59 13.73 -21.99
N GLY A 245 11.35 13.28 -22.12
CA GLY A 245 10.41 13.75 -23.13
C GLY A 245 10.86 13.42 -24.55
N ALA A 246 11.49 12.27 -24.78
CA ALA A 246 11.81 11.85 -26.14
C ALA A 246 10.50 11.65 -26.94
N GLY A 247 10.48 12.11 -28.19
CA GLY A 247 9.31 12.07 -29.08
C GLY A 247 8.69 13.44 -29.36
N ASP A 248 7.90 13.50 -30.43
CA ASP A 248 7.26 14.72 -30.94
C ASP A 248 5.92 14.99 -30.26
N HIS A 249 5.93 15.03 -28.93
CA HIS A 249 4.76 15.39 -28.13
C HIS A 249 4.65 16.92 -27.96
N PRO A 250 3.46 17.52 -28.13
CA PRO A 250 3.25 18.94 -27.87
C PRO A 250 3.66 19.32 -26.45
N ALA A 251 4.40 20.41 -26.32
CA ALA A 251 4.86 20.93 -25.04
C ALA A 251 4.07 22.19 -24.69
N VAL A 252 3.58 22.26 -23.45
CA VAL A 252 2.79 23.38 -22.94
C VAL A 252 3.32 23.83 -21.59
N THR A 253 3.29 25.12 -21.31
CA THR A 253 3.61 25.64 -19.98
C THR A 253 2.37 25.51 -19.09
N VAL A 254 2.51 24.92 -17.91
CA VAL A 254 1.47 24.82 -16.90
C VAL A 254 1.96 25.48 -15.62
N ALA A 255 1.07 26.21 -14.96
CA ALA A 255 1.38 26.80 -13.67
C ALA A 255 0.71 26.05 -12.51
N ALA A 256 1.44 25.84 -11.42
CA ALA A 256 0.89 25.39 -10.14
C ALA A 256 1.04 26.52 -9.12
N ILE A 257 -0.05 26.91 -8.47
CA ILE A 257 -0.07 28.02 -7.50
C ILE A 257 -0.12 27.46 -6.08
N GLN A 258 0.75 27.97 -5.21
CA GLN A 258 0.79 27.66 -3.79
C GLN A 258 0.56 28.96 -3.01
N GLY A 259 -0.70 29.22 -2.62
CA GLY A 259 -1.06 30.46 -1.92
C GLY A 259 -0.64 30.47 -0.44
N ASN A 260 -0.40 29.29 0.16
CA ASN A 260 -0.23 29.11 1.61
C ASN A 260 -1.49 29.48 2.43
N VAL A 261 -1.47 29.17 3.72
CA VAL A 261 -2.52 29.57 4.68
C VAL A 261 -1.96 30.49 5.76
N PRO A 262 -2.77 31.39 6.35
CA PRO A 262 -2.29 32.25 7.43
C PRO A 262 -1.82 31.47 8.68
N ARG A 263 -2.45 30.33 9.00
CA ARG A 263 -2.07 29.39 10.09
C ARG A 263 -2.52 27.95 9.76
N LEU A 264 -1.73 26.94 10.14
CA LEU A 264 -2.10 25.52 10.03
C LEU A 264 -3.22 25.14 11.03
N GLY A 265 -4.07 24.16 10.69
CA GLY A 265 -5.11 23.64 11.61
C GLY A 265 -6.47 23.35 10.99
N LEU A 266 -7.33 22.66 11.76
CA LEU A 266 -8.72 22.33 11.37
C LEU A 266 -9.67 23.54 11.35
N ASP A 267 -9.25 24.68 11.92
CA ASP A 267 -10.02 25.93 11.95
C ASP A 267 -9.85 26.79 10.68
N PHE A 268 -9.26 26.25 9.59
CA PHE A 268 -9.12 26.93 8.30
C PHE A 268 -10.47 27.45 7.75
N ASN A 269 -11.57 26.80 8.13
CA ASN A 269 -12.94 27.20 7.81
C ASN A 269 -13.34 28.60 8.33
N ALA A 270 -12.60 29.21 9.26
CA ALA A 270 -12.80 30.61 9.68
C ALA A 270 -12.04 31.62 8.80
N GLN A 271 -11.17 31.15 7.90
CA GLN A 271 -10.25 31.94 7.05
C GLN A 271 -10.44 31.68 5.55
N ARG A 272 -11.57 31.07 5.17
CA ARG A 272 -11.89 30.64 3.79
C ARG A 272 -11.61 31.70 2.72
N ARG A 273 -11.89 32.97 3.07
CA ARG A 273 -11.63 34.10 2.19
C ARG A 273 -10.13 34.39 2.04
N ALA A 274 -9.35 34.32 3.12
CA ALA A 274 -7.92 34.58 3.08
C ALA A 274 -7.15 33.55 2.25
N VAL A 275 -7.55 32.27 2.30
CA VAL A 275 -6.94 31.24 1.44
C VAL A 275 -7.20 31.55 -0.04
N LEU A 276 -8.44 31.89 -0.41
CA LEU A 276 -8.76 32.32 -1.77
C LEU A 276 -7.94 33.55 -2.18
N ASP A 277 -7.91 34.59 -1.34
CA ASP A 277 -7.19 35.82 -1.62
C ASP A 277 -5.68 35.59 -1.81
N ASN A 278 -5.09 34.66 -1.05
CA ASN A 278 -3.68 34.28 -1.22
C ASN A 278 -3.40 33.66 -2.60
N HIS A 279 -4.27 32.74 -3.07
CA HIS A 279 -4.09 32.11 -4.39
C HIS A 279 -4.34 33.11 -5.53
N VAL A 280 -5.28 34.04 -5.34
CA VAL A 280 -5.50 35.17 -6.25
C VAL A 280 -4.25 36.04 -6.31
N ALA A 281 -3.71 36.48 -5.17
CA ALA A 281 -2.54 37.33 -5.09
C ALA A 281 -1.31 36.69 -5.77
N GLU A 282 -1.08 35.40 -5.54
CA GLU A 282 0.04 34.68 -6.15
C GLU A 282 -0.15 34.48 -7.67
N THR A 283 -1.38 34.32 -8.13
CA THR A 283 -1.71 34.29 -9.56
C THR A 283 -1.51 35.67 -10.22
N LEU A 284 -1.87 36.75 -9.52
CA LEU A 284 -1.62 38.13 -9.97
C LEU A 284 -0.12 38.43 -10.04
N ARG A 285 0.67 37.94 -9.07
CA ARG A 285 2.13 38.03 -9.09
C ARG A 285 2.72 37.34 -10.33
N LEU A 286 2.29 36.12 -10.62
CA LEU A 286 2.68 35.42 -11.85
C LEU A 286 2.29 36.22 -13.10
N ALA A 287 1.08 36.80 -13.13
CA ALA A 287 0.63 37.62 -14.25
C ALA A 287 1.47 38.89 -14.46
N ASP A 288 1.94 39.53 -13.38
CA ASP A 288 2.90 40.65 -13.45
C ASP A 288 4.24 40.21 -14.04
N GLU A 289 4.74 39.04 -13.65
CA GLU A 289 6.01 38.50 -14.13
C GLU A 289 5.94 38.07 -15.61
N VAL A 290 4.82 37.53 -16.04
CA VAL A 290 4.53 37.25 -17.45
C VAL A 290 4.49 38.55 -18.27
N ARG A 291 3.79 39.58 -17.79
CA ARG A 291 3.75 40.90 -18.46
C ARG A 291 5.12 41.56 -18.53
N ALA A 292 5.95 41.37 -17.52
CA ALA A 292 7.32 41.87 -17.48
C ALA A 292 8.31 41.01 -18.30
N GLY A 293 7.87 39.91 -18.91
CA GLY A 293 8.73 39.00 -19.68
C GLY A 293 9.71 38.18 -18.84
N ARG A 294 9.46 38.06 -17.52
CA ARG A 294 10.29 37.28 -16.58
C ARG A 294 9.83 35.84 -16.40
N ALA A 295 8.57 35.55 -16.74
CA ALA A 295 7.98 34.21 -16.71
C ALA A 295 7.24 33.92 -18.03
N PRO A 296 7.23 32.67 -18.54
CA PRO A 296 6.36 32.26 -19.64
C PRO A 296 4.88 32.31 -19.25
N ARG A 297 4.01 32.70 -20.19
CA ARG A 297 2.56 32.62 -20.00
C ARG A 297 2.12 31.14 -19.94
N PRO A 298 1.46 30.69 -18.86
CA PRO A 298 0.93 29.33 -18.81
C PRO A 298 -0.29 29.16 -19.73
N MET A 299 -0.49 27.96 -20.25
CA MET A 299 -1.72 27.57 -20.94
C MET A 299 -2.85 27.24 -19.97
N VAL A 300 -2.51 26.73 -18.79
CA VAL A 300 -3.45 26.37 -17.72
C VAL A 300 -2.79 26.65 -16.38
N VAL A 301 -3.57 27.17 -15.42
CA VAL A 301 -3.15 27.37 -14.03
C VAL A 301 -3.88 26.36 -13.16
N ILE A 302 -3.20 25.73 -12.21
CA ILE A 302 -3.76 24.75 -11.29
C ILE A 302 -3.68 25.32 -9.88
N TRP A 303 -4.84 25.48 -9.26
CA TRP A 303 -4.93 25.80 -7.85
C TRP A 303 -5.12 24.54 -7.00
N PRO A 304 -4.70 24.55 -5.73
CA PRO A 304 -4.83 23.41 -4.82
C PRO A 304 -6.28 23.08 -4.47
N GLU A 305 -6.47 21.90 -3.87
CA GLU A 305 -7.73 21.50 -3.24
C GLU A 305 -8.13 22.53 -2.17
N ASN A 306 -9.42 22.87 -2.12
CA ASN A 306 -9.97 23.88 -1.20
C ASN A 306 -9.26 25.25 -1.29
N SER A 307 -8.66 25.60 -2.44
CA SER A 307 -8.20 26.97 -2.72
C SER A 307 -9.32 28.01 -2.58
N SER A 308 -10.58 27.60 -2.78
CA SER A 308 -11.76 28.35 -2.34
C SER A 308 -12.73 27.45 -1.58
N ASP A 309 -12.81 27.59 -0.25
CA ASP A 309 -13.88 26.99 0.56
C ASP A 309 -15.22 27.72 0.48
N ILE A 310 -15.24 28.86 -0.20
CA ILE A 310 -16.45 29.60 -0.52
C ILE A 310 -16.91 29.11 -1.89
N ASP A 311 -18.15 28.62 -1.98
CA ASP A 311 -18.76 28.19 -3.25
C ASP A 311 -18.81 29.38 -4.23
N PRO A 312 -17.96 29.40 -5.29
CA PRO A 312 -17.86 30.55 -6.19
C PRO A 312 -19.03 30.63 -7.16
N LEU A 313 -19.85 29.57 -7.26
CA LEU A 313 -21.08 29.59 -8.06
C LEU A 313 -22.23 30.31 -7.33
N ARG A 314 -22.13 30.44 -6.00
CA ARG A 314 -23.15 31.05 -5.15
C ARG A 314 -22.70 32.37 -4.50
N ASN A 315 -21.42 32.68 -4.55
CA ASN A 315 -20.84 33.89 -3.95
C ASN A 315 -20.19 34.77 -5.03
N THR A 316 -20.74 35.98 -5.23
CA THR A 316 -20.28 36.93 -6.25
C THR A 316 -18.87 37.45 -6.01
N ASP A 317 -18.47 37.62 -4.75
CA ASP A 317 -17.15 38.16 -4.41
C ASP A 317 -16.04 37.14 -4.69
N ALA A 318 -16.31 35.85 -4.46
CA ALA A 318 -15.39 34.77 -4.80
C ALA A 318 -15.29 34.62 -6.32
N SER A 319 -16.43 34.61 -7.03
CA SER A 319 -16.50 34.59 -8.48
C SER A 319 -15.72 35.73 -9.13
N ALA A 320 -15.88 36.96 -8.62
CA ALA A 320 -15.20 38.15 -9.12
C ALA A 320 -13.67 38.06 -8.96
N ALA A 321 -13.19 37.62 -7.80
CA ALA A 321 -11.76 37.48 -7.51
C ALA A 321 -11.09 36.38 -8.37
N ILE A 322 -11.75 35.24 -8.55
CA ILE A 322 -11.26 34.17 -9.44
C ILE A 322 -11.23 34.67 -10.90
N SER A 323 -12.27 35.38 -11.32
CA SER A 323 -12.34 35.93 -12.68
C SER A 323 -11.29 37.02 -12.92
N GLU A 324 -10.97 37.83 -11.91
CA GLU A 324 -9.86 38.79 -11.97
C GLU A 324 -8.52 38.07 -12.18
N ALA A 325 -8.23 37.04 -11.38
CA ALA A 325 -7.01 36.25 -11.51
C ALA A 325 -6.91 35.61 -12.91
N ALA A 326 -7.99 34.97 -13.38
CA ALA A 326 -8.03 34.30 -14.69
C ALA A 326 -7.81 35.28 -15.85
N ARG A 327 -8.43 36.46 -15.81
CA ARG A 327 -8.20 37.53 -16.81
C ARG A 327 -6.79 38.10 -16.74
N ALA A 328 -6.23 38.30 -15.55
CA ALA A 328 -4.92 38.89 -15.37
C ALA A 328 -3.82 37.98 -15.96
N ILE A 329 -3.86 36.68 -15.68
CA ILE A 329 -2.91 35.71 -16.23
C ILE A 329 -3.22 35.36 -17.69
N GLY A 330 -4.48 35.52 -18.09
CA GLY A 330 -4.95 35.21 -19.43
C GLY A 330 -4.92 33.71 -19.71
N ALA A 331 -5.34 32.89 -18.76
CA ALA A 331 -5.41 31.44 -18.90
C ALA A 331 -6.52 30.88 -18.00
N PRO A 332 -7.16 29.75 -18.38
CA PRO A 332 -8.11 29.08 -17.51
C PRO A 332 -7.43 28.56 -16.24
N ILE A 333 -8.17 28.59 -15.14
CA ILE A 333 -7.73 28.15 -13.82
C ILE A 333 -8.52 26.90 -13.40
N LEU A 334 -7.85 25.82 -13.03
CA LEU A 334 -8.46 24.70 -12.29
C LEU A 334 -8.55 25.09 -10.82
N VAL A 335 -9.74 25.50 -10.38
CA VAL A 335 -10.02 25.98 -9.03
C VAL A 335 -10.53 24.84 -8.16
N GLY A 336 -9.73 24.41 -7.18
CA GLY A 336 -10.20 23.49 -6.14
C GLY A 336 -11.14 24.20 -5.16
N THR A 337 -12.38 23.72 -5.05
CA THR A 337 -13.44 24.38 -4.27
C THR A 337 -14.45 23.40 -3.64
N VAL A 338 -15.27 23.91 -2.73
CA VAL A 338 -16.37 23.17 -2.08
C VAL A 338 -17.69 23.66 -2.64
N LEU A 339 -18.46 22.76 -3.24
CA LEU A 339 -19.75 23.09 -3.85
C LEU A 339 -20.89 22.45 -3.07
N ALA A 340 -22.01 23.17 -2.95
CA ALA A 340 -23.22 22.57 -2.42
C ALA A 340 -23.69 21.43 -3.35
N ALA A 341 -23.94 20.25 -2.78
CA ALA A 341 -24.56 19.16 -3.53
C ALA A 341 -26.06 19.44 -3.75
N PRO A 342 -26.73 18.77 -4.73
CA PRO A 342 -28.16 19.00 -5.00
C PRO A 342 -29.07 18.87 -3.77
N ASP A 343 -28.76 17.96 -2.85
CA ASP A 343 -29.53 17.71 -1.62
C ASP A 343 -29.13 18.60 -0.43
N TYR A 344 -28.35 19.66 -0.67
CA TYR A 344 -27.88 20.55 0.39
C TYR A 344 -29.05 21.25 1.09
N THR A 345 -29.06 21.16 2.42
CA THR A 345 -29.90 22.00 3.30
C THR A 345 -29.09 22.48 4.50
N PRO A 346 -29.51 23.54 5.23
CA PRO A 346 -28.81 23.98 6.43
C PRO A 346 -28.68 22.89 7.51
N THR A 347 -29.60 21.92 7.55
CA THR A 347 -29.58 20.80 8.50
C THR A 347 -28.90 19.54 7.94
N GLN A 348 -28.70 19.47 6.62
CA GLN A 348 -27.99 18.42 5.91
C GLN A 348 -27.03 19.07 4.89
N PRO A 349 -25.87 19.58 5.34
CA PRO A 349 -24.99 20.41 4.53
C PRO A 349 -24.09 19.54 3.63
N VAL A 350 -24.69 18.69 2.82
CA VAL A 350 -23.96 17.82 1.89
C VAL A 350 -23.29 18.63 0.79
N THR A 351 -22.00 18.36 0.58
CA THR A 351 -21.15 19.10 -0.36
C THR A 351 -20.34 18.14 -1.22
N THR A 352 -19.80 18.64 -2.32
CA THR A 352 -18.77 17.96 -3.10
C THR A 352 -17.46 18.71 -2.97
N ASN A 353 -16.35 17.97 -2.94
CA ASN A 353 -15.01 18.51 -3.08
C ASN A 353 -14.70 18.48 -4.58
N SER A 354 -14.53 19.64 -5.19
CA SER A 354 -14.67 19.81 -6.63
C SER A 354 -13.49 20.59 -7.20
N VAL A 355 -13.13 20.31 -8.44
CA VAL A 355 -12.21 21.13 -9.24
C VAL A 355 -13.00 21.71 -10.41
N LEU A 356 -13.16 23.02 -10.43
CA LEU A 356 -13.84 23.77 -11.49
C LEU A 356 -12.83 24.33 -12.48
N VAL A 357 -13.07 24.15 -13.77
CA VAL A 357 -12.36 24.91 -14.81
C VAL A 357 -13.00 26.29 -14.89
N TRP A 358 -12.24 27.32 -14.56
CA TRP A 358 -12.68 28.70 -14.64
C TRP A 358 -11.99 29.39 -15.81
N ASP A 359 -12.76 29.69 -16.85
CA ASP A 359 -12.30 30.41 -18.02
C ASP A 359 -12.22 31.92 -17.76
N GLN A 360 -11.24 32.57 -18.39
CA GLN A 360 -10.98 34.01 -18.26
C GLN A 360 -12.16 34.89 -18.74
N ASP A 361 -12.90 34.46 -19.75
CA ASP A 361 -13.94 35.25 -20.40
C ASP A 361 -15.33 34.73 -20.07
N ASN A 362 -15.48 33.41 -19.95
CA ASN A 362 -16.77 32.74 -19.80
C ASN A 362 -17.06 32.26 -18.37
N GLY A 363 -16.13 32.39 -17.43
CA GLY A 363 -16.28 31.93 -16.05
C GLY A 363 -16.30 30.40 -15.95
N PRO A 364 -17.09 29.79 -15.03
CA PRO A 364 -17.06 28.35 -14.80
C PRO A 364 -17.50 27.55 -16.05
N GLN A 365 -16.70 26.58 -16.47
CA GLN A 365 -16.92 25.74 -17.65
C GLN A 365 -17.14 24.27 -17.26
N ASP A 366 -16.04 23.51 -17.14
CA ASP A 366 -16.03 22.08 -16.84
C ASP A 366 -15.76 21.82 -15.35
N ARG A 367 -16.03 20.60 -14.87
CA ARG A 367 -15.96 20.26 -13.45
C ARG A 367 -15.64 18.80 -13.23
N HIS A 368 -14.79 18.54 -12.24
CA HIS A 368 -14.61 17.21 -11.64
C HIS A 368 -15.00 17.24 -10.16
N ASP A 369 -15.73 16.22 -9.72
CA ASP A 369 -16.04 15.97 -8.31
C ASP A 369 -15.24 14.78 -7.79
N LYS A 370 -14.53 14.99 -6.67
CA LYS A 370 -13.75 13.96 -5.99
C LYS A 370 -14.57 12.70 -5.77
N ARG A 371 -14.08 11.57 -6.28
CA ARG A 371 -14.79 10.29 -6.33
C ARG A 371 -14.44 9.40 -5.16
N ILE A 372 -13.18 9.41 -4.73
CA ILE A 372 -12.73 8.67 -3.54
C ILE A 372 -12.62 9.66 -2.37
N VAL A 373 -13.72 9.80 -1.65
CA VAL A 373 -13.80 10.67 -0.48
C VAL A 373 -13.07 10.02 0.70
N GLN A 374 -12.27 10.79 1.42
CA GLN A 374 -11.46 10.31 2.54
C GLN A 374 -12.33 9.97 3.76
N PRO A 375 -12.30 8.72 4.26
CA PRO A 375 -12.99 8.35 5.49
C PRO A 375 -12.44 9.08 6.72
N PHE A 376 -13.29 9.34 7.69
CA PHE A 376 -13.02 10.00 8.98
C PHE A 376 -12.62 11.49 8.91
N GLY A 377 -12.18 12.00 7.76
CA GLY A 377 -11.94 13.41 7.51
C GLY A 377 -13.11 14.08 6.78
N GLU A 378 -13.30 13.69 5.52
CA GLU A 378 -14.27 14.29 4.61
C GLU A 378 -15.69 13.74 4.79
N TYR A 379 -15.81 12.50 5.27
CA TYR A 379 -17.06 11.91 5.74
C TYR A 379 -16.81 10.95 6.90
N LEU A 380 -17.83 10.62 7.68
CA LEU A 380 -17.73 9.63 8.76
C LEU A 380 -18.51 8.36 8.45
N PRO A 381 -17.84 7.24 8.09
CA PRO A 381 -18.48 5.93 8.00
C PRO A 381 -19.16 5.59 9.32
N TRP A 382 -20.37 5.01 9.26
CA TRP A 382 -21.13 4.59 10.47
C TRP A 382 -21.18 5.67 11.57
N ARG A 383 -21.42 6.93 11.20
CA ARG A 383 -21.46 8.10 12.12
C ARG A 383 -22.22 7.81 13.43
N GLY A 384 -23.38 7.15 13.37
CA GLY A 384 -24.16 6.79 14.57
C GLY A 384 -23.45 5.83 15.55
N PHE A 385 -22.56 4.96 15.05
CA PHE A 385 -21.72 4.10 15.88
C PHE A 385 -20.58 4.90 16.52
N PHE A 386 -19.80 5.65 15.72
CA PHE A 386 -18.64 6.40 16.22
C PHE A 386 -19.00 7.55 17.15
N ARG A 387 -20.19 8.17 16.99
CA ARG A 387 -20.75 9.14 17.93
C ARG A 387 -20.84 8.62 19.37
N LYS A 388 -20.96 7.31 19.57
CA LYS A 388 -21.01 6.71 20.91
C LYS A 388 -19.66 6.73 21.63
N PHE A 389 -18.56 6.87 20.89
CA PHE A 389 -17.19 6.78 21.43
C PHE A 389 -16.47 8.13 21.47
N SER A 390 -16.87 9.10 20.64
CA SER A 390 -16.23 10.41 20.58
C SER A 390 -17.18 11.50 20.07
N SER A 391 -17.20 12.65 20.75
CA SER A 391 -17.90 13.85 20.29
C SER A 391 -17.25 14.48 19.04
N TYR A 392 -15.99 14.15 18.73
CA TYR A 392 -15.34 14.55 17.47
C TYR A 392 -16.01 13.95 16.22
N ALA A 393 -16.81 12.88 16.38
CA ALA A 393 -17.57 12.28 15.29
C ALA A 393 -18.49 13.28 14.57
N ASP A 394 -18.92 14.34 15.25
CA ASP A 394 -19.77 15.39 14.66
C ASP A 394 -19.02 16.44 13.87
N ARG A 395 -17.68 16.50 14.00
CA ARG A 395 -16.83 17.41 13.23
C ARG A 395 -16.42 16.88 11.86
N ALA A 396 -16.57 15.58 11.62
CA ALA A 396 -16.28 15.00 10.32
C ALA A 396 -17.20 15.57 9.23
N GLY A 397 -16.67 15.75 8.02
CA GLY A 397 -17.36 16.38 6.91
C GLY A 397 -18.60 15.63 6.41
N TYR A 398 -19.28 16.25 5.45
CA TYR A 398 -20.48 15.73 4.78
C TYR A 398 -20.27 15.61 3.27
N PHE A 399 -19.03 15.37 2.86
CA PHE A 399 -18.72 15.23 1.45
C PHE A 399 -19.36 13.97 0.86
N VAL A 400 -19.94 14.11 -0.33
CA VAL A 400 -20.47 13.02 -1.13
C VAL A 400 -19.57 12.78 -2.35
N PRO A 401 -19.39 11.52 -2.79
CA PRO A 401 -18.53 11.19 -3.91
C PRO A 401 -19.12 11.66 -5.25
N GLY A 402 -18.24 12.12 -6.15
CA GLY A 402 -18.54 12.35 -7.55
C GLY A 402 -18.77 11.07 -8.36
N THR A 403 -19.27 11.23 -9.60
CA THR A 403 -19.61 10.11 -10.50
C THR A 403 -18.98 10.20 -11.88
N ASP A 404 -18.19 11.24 -12.16
CA ASP A 404 -17.53 11.45 -13.45
C ASP A 404 -16.33 10.49 -13.68
N ASN A 405 -15.59 10.69 -14.76
CA ASN A 405 -14.42 9.87 -15.13
C ASN A 405 -13.07 10.44 -14.68
N GLY A 406 -13.04 11.54 -13.94
CA GLY A 406 -11.83 12.20 -13.48
C GLY A 406 -11.15 13.11 -14.52
N VAL A 407 -11.81 13.48 -15.61
CA VAL A 407 -11.23 14.34 -16.66
C VAL A 407 -11.98 15.67 -16.74
N VAL A 408 -11.23 16.77 -16.86
CA VAL A 408 -11.76 18.09 -17.21
C VAL A 408 -11.09 18.63 -18.48
N GLN A 409 -11.79 19.45 -19.24
CA GLN A 409 -11.27 20.15 -20.42
C GLN A 409 -10.87 21.59 -20.06
N ALA A 410 -9.59 21.93 -20.23
CA ALA A 410 -9.11 23.30 -20.07
C ALA A 410 -8.14 23.66 -21.21
N ALA A 411 -8.36 24.80 -21.85
CA ALA A 411 -7.57 25.26 -23.01
C ALA A 411 -7.47 24.20 -24.15
N GLY A 412 -8.52 23.38 -24.33
CA GLY A 412 -8.55 22.28 -25.30
C GLY A 412 -7.71 21.05 -24.93
N ILE A 413 -7.21 20.98 -23.69
CA ILE A 413 -6.41 19.87 -23.17
C ILE A 413 -7.28 19.05 -22.19
N PRO A 414 -7.42 17.73 -22.40
CA PRO A 414 -7.99 16.84 -21.39
C PRO A 414 -7.00 16.64 -20.23
N ILE A 415 -7.40 17.05 -19.03
CA ILE A 415 -6.58 16.98 -17.81
C ILE A 415 -7.22 15.97 -16.87
N GLY A 416 -6.43 14.99 -16.42
CA GLY A 416 -6.89 14.04 -15.41
C GLY A 416 -6.70 14.62 -14.01
N VAL A 417 -7.75 14.65 -13.20
CA VAL A 417 -7.71 15.21 -11.85
C VAL A 417 -7.77 14.07 -10.83
N ALA A 418 -6.84 14.06 -9.89
CA ALA A 418 -6.85 13.15 -8.75
C ALA A 418 -6.61 13.96 -7.48
N THR A 419 -7.70 14.33 -6.80
CA THR A 419 -7.66 15.32 -5.72
C THR A 419 -7.10 14.68 -4.44
N CYS A 420 -5.97 15.19 -3.96
CA CYS A 420 -5.36 14.89 -2.66
C CYS A 420 -5.23 13.40 -2.32
N TRP A 421 -6.25 12.84 -1.64
CA TRP A 421 -6.35 11.43 -1.25
C TRP A 421 -6.45 10.49 -2.46
N GLU A 422 -6.97 10.95 -3.60
CA GLU A 422 -7.23 10.07 -4.75
C GLU A 422 -5.95 9.56 -5.44
N VAL A 423 -4.85 10.31 -5.36
CA VAL A 423 -3.58 9.99 -6.05
C VAL A 423 -2.97 8.65 -5.61
N ILE A 424 -3.28 8.19 -4.40
CA ILE A 424 -2.78 6.90 -3.89
C ILE A 424 -3.52 5.70 -4.50
N PHE A 425 -4.70 5.93 -5.11
CA PHE A 425 -5.52 4.88 -5.71
C PHE A 425 -5.33 4.82 -7.22
N ASP A 426 -4.87 3.67 -7.71
CA ASP A 426 -4.77 3.41 -9.15
C ASP A 426 -6.05 3.76 -9.91
N ARG A 427 -7.21 3.31 -9.40
CA ARG A 427 -8.49 3.48 -10.10
C ARG A 427 -8.82 4.93 -10.46
N ALA A 428 -8.46 5.91 -9.63
CA ALA A 428 -8.79 7.31 -9.91
C ALA A 428 -7.96 7.84 -11.08
N VAL A 429 -6.63 7.61 -11.03
CA VAL A 429 -5.70 8.08 -12.06
C VAL A 429 -5.84 7.28 -13.35
N ARG A 430 -5.97 5.96 -13.25
CA ARG A 430 -6.14 5.07 -14.40
C ARG A 430 -7.40 5.40 -15.20
N GLU A 431 -8.52 5.67 -14.52
CA GLU A 431 -9.78 5.99 -15.19
C GLU A 431 -9.72 7.34 -15.93
N SER A 432 -9.05 8.35 -15.37
CA SER A 432 -8.87 9.63 -16.07
C SER A 432 -7.95 9.51 -17.29
N VAL A 433 -6.90 8.70 -17.22
CA VAL A 433 -6.02 8.41 -18.35
C VAL A 433 -6.74 7.62 -19.44
N LEU A 434 -7.56 6.63 -19.07
CA LEU A 434 -8.44 5.94 -20.02
C LEU A 434 -9.53 6.86 -20.60
N GLY A 435 -9.92 7.90 -19.85
CA GLY A 435 -10.80 8.99 -20.30
C GLY A 435 -10.11 10.01 -21.22
N GLY A 436 -8.83 9.83 -21.54
CA GLY A 436 -8.10 10.65 -22.50
C GLY A 436 -7.17 11.71 -21.88
N ALA A 437 -6.99 11.73 -20.55
CA ALA A 437 -6.10 12.69 -19.89
C ALA A 437 -4.68 12.69 -20.48
N GLN A 438 -4.19 13.88 -20.81
CA GLN A 438 -2.86 14.09 -21.42
C GLN A 438 -1.76 14.44 -20.43
N PHE A 439 -2.13 14.96 -19.26
CA PHE A 439 -1.32 15.04 -18.06
C PHE A 439 -2.26 14.97 -16.84
N LEU A 440 -1.69 14.87 -15.65
CA LEU A 440 -2.42 14.72 -14.40
C LEU A 440 -2.24 15.94 -13.51
N ALA A 441 -3.34 16.46 -12.97
CA ALA A 441 -3.36 17.46 -11.91
C ALA A 441 -3.69 16.77 -10.58
N VAL A 442 -2.93 17.08 -9.53
CA VAL A 442 -3.14 16.61 -8.16
C VAL A 442 -3.27 17.84 -7.25
N PRO A 443 -4.46 18.47 -7.20
CA PRO A 443 -4.74 19.51 -6.22
C PRO A 443 -4.80 18.89 -4.83
N SER A 444 -4.05 19.45 -3.88
CA SER A 444 -3.90 18.91 -2.53
C SER A 444 -3.99 19.98 -1.45
N ASN A 445 -4.84 19.75 -0.44
CA ASN A 445 -4.87 20.58 0.75
C ASN A 445 -4.04 19.93 1.86
N ASN A 446 -2.76 20.29 1.93
CA ASN A 446 -1.87 19.79 2.96
C ASN A 446 -1.88 20.65 4.25
N ALA A 447 -2.73 21.68 4.34
CA ALA A 447 -2.81 22.56 5.52
C ALA A 447 -3.32 21.83 6.79
N THR A 448 -3.94 20.67 6.59
CA THR A 448 -4.43 19.73 7.61
C THR A 448 -3.44 18.61 7.91
N PHE A 449 -2.21 18.68 7.40
CA PHE A 449 -1.17 17.67 7.58
C PHE A 449 0.21 18.32 7.82
N ASP A 450 1.21 17.50 8.11
CA ASP A 450 2.60 17.94 8.26
C ASP A 450 3.41 17.74 6.96
N GLU A 451 4.67 18.19 7.00
CA GLU A 451 5.58 18.02 5.87
C GLU A 451 5.84 16.54 5.54
N THR A 452 5.87 15.67 6.56
CA THR A 452 6.05 14.22 6.43
C THR A 452 5.00 13.62 5.51
N MET A 453 3.73 13.91 5.77
CA MET A 453 2.60 13.45 4.95
C MET A 453 2.74 13.94 3.51
N SER A 454 3.15 15.18 3.31
CA SER A 454 3.25 15.78 1.97
C SER A 454 4.36 15.17 1.14
N ARG A 455 5.50 14.85 1.77
CA ARG A 455 6.56 14.06 1.13
C ARG A 455 6.09 12.63 0.79
N GLN A 456 5.27 12.01 1.63
CA GLN A 456 4.68 10.69 1.35
C GLN A 456 3.67 10.77 0.19
N GLN A 457 2.83 11.80 0.13
CA GLN A 457 1.90 12.04 -0.98
C GLN A 457 2.64 12.27 -2.29
N LEU A 458 3.74 13.02 -2.27
CA LEU A 458 4.58 13.24 -3.44
C LEU A 458 5.14 11.92 -4.00
N ALA A 459 5.50 10.95 -3.14
CA ALA A 459 5.90 9.63 -3.59
C ALA A 459 4.77 8.86 -4.29
N PHE A 460 3.51 9.04 -3.89
CA PHE A 460 2.37 8.47 -4.61
C PHE A 460 2.29 9.07 -6.02
N ALA A 461 2.35 10.40 -6.13
CA ALA A 461 2.34 11.11 -7.41
C ALA A 461 3.49 10.68 -8.33
N ARG A 462 4.70 10.48 -7.78
CA ARG A 462 5.87 9.99 -8.53
C ARG A 462 5.65 8.61 -9.13
N LEU A 463 5.09 7.70 -8.35
CA LEU A 463 4.77 6.36 -8.86
C LEU A 463 3.66 6.43 -9.92
N ARG A 464 2.63 7.25 -9.73
CA ARG A 464 1.54 7.43 -10.72
C ARG A 464 2.05 8.00 -12.05
N ALA A 465 3.03 8.91 -12.02
CA ALA A 465 3.65 9.46 -13.22
C ALA A 465 4.26 8.36 -14.09
N VAL A 466 4.98 7.41 -13.48
CA VAL A 466 5.58 6.25 -14.16
C VAL A 466 4.54 5.24 -14.58
N GLU A 467 3.60 4.93 -13.70
CA GLU A 467 2.56 3.92 -13.93
C GLU A 467 1.71 4.26 -15.15
N HIS A 468 1.40 5.55 -15.35
CA HIS A 468 0.52 6.00 -16.42
C HIS A 468 1.24 6.75 -17.57
N ASP A 469 2.56 6.90 -17.52
CA ASP A 469 3.35 7.61 -18.52
C ASP A 469 2.79 9.03 -18.77
N ARG A 470 2.62 9.78 -17.67
CA ARG A 470 2.08 11.15 -17.67
C ARG A 470 2.94 12.06 -16.82
N TYR A 471 3.04 13.32 -17.24
CA TYR A 471 3.43 14.38 -16.32
C TYR A 471 2.37 14.52 -15.23
N VAL A 472 2.81 14.74 -13.99
CA VAL A 472 1.93 14.99 -12.85
C VAL A 472 2.28 16.35 -12.27
N VAL A 473 1.29 17.24 -12.17
CA VAL A 473 1.42 18.56 -11.54
C VAL A 473 0.68 18.52 -10.21
N VAL A 474 1.44 18.52 -9.12
CA VAL A 474 0.93 18.59 -7.75
C VAL A 474 0.85 20.06 -7.35
N ALA A 475 -0.33 20.52 -6.97
CA ALA A 475 -0.57 21.87 -6.46
C ALA A 475 -0.99 21.78 -4.99
N GLY A 476 -0.09 22.12 -4.07
CA GLY A 476 -0.33 22.08 -2.63
C GLY A 476 -0.74 23.43 -2.08
N THR A 477 -1.68 23.48 -1.13
CA THR A 477 -2.05 24.73 -0.44
C THR A 477 -0.89 25.26 0.39
N THR A 478 -0.39 24.44 1.31
CA THR A 478 0.85 24.65 2.09
C THR A 478 1.91 23.60 1.79
N GLY A 479 1.51 22.57 1.05
CA GLY A 479 2.33 21.41 0.74
C GLY A 479 3.24 21.62 -0.44
N ILE A 480 4.27 20.77 -0.52
CA ILE A 480 5.25 20.78 -1.60
C ILE A 480 4.50 20.64 -2.93
N SER A 481 4.38 21.74 -3.67
CA SER A 481 3.94 21.74 -5.06
C SER A 481 5.08 21.22 -5.92
N ALA A 482 4.76 20.47 -6.96
CA ALA A 482 5.78 19.82 -7.77
C ALA A 482 5.29 19.51 -9.19
N VAL A 483 6.23 19.52 -10.13
CA VAL A 483 6.03 18.97 -11.47
C VAL A 483 6.89 17.73 -11.60
N ILE A 484 6.25 16.60 -11.90
CA ILE A 484 6.87 15.29 -11.97
C ILE A 484 6.83 14.79 -13.41
N ALA A 485 7.98 14.37 -13.94
CA ALA A 485 8.10 13.78 -15.26
C ALA A 485 7.61 12.31 -15.29
N PRO A 486 7.29 11.76 -16.48
CA PRO A 486 6.83 10.38 -16.62
C PRO A 486 7.80 9.27 -16.16
N ASP A 487 9.04 9.60 -15.81
CA ASP A 487 10.00 8.67 -15.18
C ASP A 487 10.04 8.78 -13.65
N GLY A 488 9.16 9.59 -13.06
CA GLY A 488 9.07 9.82 -11.62
C GLY A 488 10.08 10.83 -11.09
N GLN A 489 10.88 11.49 -11.94
CA GLN A 489 11.75 12.60 -11.52
C GLN A 489 10.94 13.85 -11.20
N VAL A 490 11.30 14.52 -10.11
CA VAL A 490 10.74 15.83 -9.76
C VAL A 490 11.50 16.90 -10.53
N VAL A 491 10.86 17.50 -11.53
CA VAL A 491 11.45 18.50 -12.44
C VAL A 491 11.56 19.86 -11.74
N ALA A 492 10.53 20.23 -11.00
CA ALA A 492 10.48 21.46 -10.22
C ALA A 492 9.67 21.21 -8.95
N ARG A 493 9.98 21.93 -7.87
CA ARG A 493 9.22 21.91 -6.62
C ARG A 493 9.36 23.21 -5.85
N THR A 494 8.35 23.52 -5.05
CA THR A 494 8.39 24.58 -4.03
C THR A 494 8.89 24.04 -2.69
N GLU A 495 9.16 24.92 -1.73
CA GLU A 495 9.37 24.50 -0.35
C GLU A 495 8.04 24.39 0.41
N TRP A 496 8.09 23.74 1.58
CA TRP A 496 6.93 23.59 2.46
C TRP A 496 6.58 24.91 3.16
N PHE A 497 5.29 25.24 3.21
CA PHE A 497 4.73 26.35 3.99
C PHE A 497 5.22 27.76 3.57
N GLU A 498 5.41 27.99 2.27
CA GLU A 498 5.68 29.30 1.68
C GLU A 498 4.65 29.65 0.58
N PRO A 499 4.34 30.92 0.31
CA PRO A 499 3.67 31.33 -0.93
C PRO A 499 4.65 31.20 -2.12
N ALA A 500 4.26 30.51 -3.18
CA ALA A 500 5.09 30.30 -4.36
C ALA A 500 4.25 29.90 -5.59
N TYR A 501 4.88 29.87 -6.77
CA TYR A 501 4.32 29.24 -7.96
C TYR A 501 5.39 28.43 -8.69
N LEU A 502 4.96 27.47 -9.50
CA LEU A 502 5.78 26.78 -10.49
C LEU A 502 5.20 27.05 -11.89
N ASP A 503 6.04 27.28 -12.88
CA ASP A 503 5.66 27.56 -14.28
C ASP A 503 6.46 26.67 -15.25
N SER A 504 6.21 25.35 -15.17
CA SER A 504 7.01 24.36 -15.87
C SER A 504 6.40 23.91 -17.19
N VAL A 505 7.27 23.51 -18.11
CA VAL A 505 6.87 22.86 -19.36
C VAL A 505 6.52 21.39 -19.11
N VAL A 506 5.34 20.97 -19.56
CA VAL A 506 4.90 19.58 -19.58
C VAL A 506 4.65 19.13 -21.01
N LYS A 507 4.91 17.86 -21.32
CA LYS A 507 4.56 17.28 -22.62
C LYS A 507 3.24 16.54 -22.54
N LEU A 508 2.36 16.79 -23.50
CA LEU A 508 1.04 16.17 -23.60
C LEU A 508 1.16 14.76 -24.16
N ARG A 509 0.77 13.76 -23.38
CA ARG A 509 0.94 12.34 -23.73
C ARG A 509 -0.39 11.63 -23.90
N SER A 510 -0.51 10.79 -24.91
CA SER A 510 -1.74 10.03 -25.17
C SER A 510 -1.54 8.52 -25.19
N ASP A 511 -0.30 8.04 -25.13
CA ASP A 511 0.01 6.61 -25.07
C ASP A 511 -0.56 5.98 -23.80
N ILE A 512 -0.89 4.68 -23.88
CA ILE A 512 -1.45 3.91 -22.77
C ILE A 512 -0.44 2.83 -22.37
N THR A 513 0.00 2.86 -21.11
CA THR A 513 0.92 1.86 -20.55
C THR A 513 0.23 0.51 -20.37
N PHE A 514 1.02 -0.56 -20.24
CA PHE A 514 0.47 -1.87 -19.91
C PHE A 514 -0.25 -1.84 -18.56
N ALA A 515 0.32 -1.16 -17.55
CA ALA A 515 -0.32 -0.99 -16.24
C ALA A 515 -1.66 -0.25 -16.34
N THR A 516 -1.75 0.81 -17.15
CA THR A 516 -3.01 1.55 -17.34
C THR A 516 -4.10 0.67 -17.96
N ARG A 517 -3.73 -0.21 -18.90
CA ARG A 517 -4.69 -1.09 -19.58
C ARG A 517 -5.06 -2.33 -18.78
N TRP A 518 -4.08 -2.94 -18.10
CA TRP A 518 -4.20 -4.29 -17.54
C TRP A 518 -3.88 -4.39 -16.04
N GLY A 519 -3.60 -3.27 -15.37
CA GLY A 519 -3.26 -3.20 -13.94
C GLY A 519 -4.21 -4.01 -13.04
N PRO A 520 -5.54 -3.84 -13.15
CA PRO A 520 -6.49 -4.65 -12.38
C PRO A 520 -6.37 -6.16 -12.62
N VAL A 521 -6.07 -6.58 -13.85
CA VAL A 521 -5.85 -8.00 -14.18
C VAL A 521 -4.54 -8.49 -13.58
N VAL A 522 -3.46 -7.72 -13.66
CA VAL A 522 -2.18 -8.06 -13.02
C VAL A 522 -2.39 -8.24 -11.51
N GLN A 523 -3.08 -7.31 -10.85
CA GLN A 523 -3.38 -7.41 -9.43
C GLN A 523 -4.23 -8.65 -9.11
N ALA A 524 -5.27 -8.93 -9.91
CA ALA A 524 -6.12 -10.11 -9.73
C ALA A 524 -5.33 -11.42 -9.89
N VAL A 525 -4.39 -11.49 -10.85
CA VAL A 525 -3.51 -12.65 -11.03
C VAL A 525 -2.57 -12.82 -9.83
N LEU A 526 -1.94 -11.75 -9.34
CA LEU A 526 -1.07 -11.80 -8.16
C LEU A 526 -1.80 -12.29 -6.91
N VAL A 527 -3.01 -11.77 -6.67
CA VAL A 527 -3.89 -12.21 -5.57
C VAL A 527 -4.32 -13.67 -5.78
N GLY A 528 -4.71 -14.05 -6.99
CA GLY A 528 -5.10 -15.41 -7.34
C GLY A 528 -3.99 -16.43 -7.08
N ILE A 529 -2.73 -16.07 -7.39
CA ILE A 529 -1.55 -16.90 -7.09
C ILE A 529 -1.39 -17.11 -5.57
N GLY A 530 -1.54 -16.05 -4.76
CA GLY A 530 -1.50 -16.16 -3.30
C GLY A 530 -2.59 -17.08 -2.77
N LEU A 531 -3.84 -16.84 -3.15
CA LEU A 531 -4.96 -17.70 -2.74
C LEU A 531 -4.77 -19.17 -3.15
N ALA A 532 -4.26 -19.42 -4.36
CA ALA A 532 -3.94 -20.76 -4.83
C ALA A 532 -2.82 -21.42 -3.99
N ALA A 533 -1.82 -20.65 -3.54
CA ALA A 533 -0.76 -21.15 -2.68
C ALA A 533 -1.29 -21.59 -1.31
N VAL A 534 -2.20 -20.83 -0.69
CA VAL A 534 -2.89 -21.25 0.55
C VAL A 534 -3.65 -22.55 0.34
N LEU A 535 -4.43 -22.66 -0.74
CA LEU A 535 -5.18 -23.88 -1.06
C LEU A 535 -4.25 -25.09 -1.26
N ALA A 536 -3.16 -24.91 -2.01
CA ALA A 536 -2.15 -25.95 -2.22
C ALA A 536 -1.53 -26.41 -0.89
N ALA A 537 -1.17 -25.47 -0.01
CA ALA A 537 -0.62 -25.78 1.31
C ALA A 537 -1.62 -26.54 2.20
N MET A 538 -2.91 -26.18 2.17
CA MET A 538 -3.96 -26.88 2.89
C MET A 538 -4.14 -28.32 2.38
N LEU A 539 -4.17 -28.51 1.06
CA LEU A 539 -4.30 -29.84 0.44
C LEU A 539 -3.07 -30.72 0.70
N HIS A 540 -1.86 -30.15 0.63
CA HIS A 540 -0.61 -30.85 0.92
C HIS A 540 -0.57 -31.36 2.36
N ASN A 541 -0.99 -30.54 3.33
CA ASN A 541 -1.05 -30.92 4.75
C ASN A 541 -2.14 -31.96 5.06
N ARG A 542 -3.27 -31.96 4.32
CA ARG A 542 -4.35 -32.97 4.51
C ARG A 542 -3.95 -34.35 3.99
N ARG A 543 -3.17 -34.43 2.92
CA ARG A 543 -2.67 -35.72 2.38
C ARG A 543 -1.73 -36.44 3.35
N PHE A 544 -0.96 -35.71 4.16
CA PHE A 544 -0.15 -36.29 5.24
C PHE A 544 -0.98 -36.73 6.46
N ALA A 545 -2.10 -36.05 6.75
CA ALA A 545 -3.00 -36.44 7.85
C ALA A 545 -3.80 -37.72 7.53
N SER A 546 -4.02 -38.04 6.25
CA SER A 546 -4.74 -39.24 5.80
C SER A 546 -3.89 -40.51 5.75
N GLY A 547 -2.59 -40.44 6.05
CA GLY A 547 -1.66 -41.58 6.04
C GLY A 547 -1.59 -42.41 7.33
N ARG A 548 -2.39 -42.08 8.36
CA ARG A 548 -2.55 -42.94 9.53
C ARG A 548 -3.56 -44.05 9.22
N GLN A 549 -3.07 -45.14 8.62
CA GLN A 549 -3.75 -46.43 8.70
C GLN A 549 -3.98 -46.80 10.18
N PRO A 550 -5.14 -47.33 10.57
CA PRO A 550 -5.32 -47.96 11.88
C PRO A 550 -4.34 -49.13 11.97
N ALA A 551 -3.56 -49.18 13.04
CA ALA A 551 -2.63 -50.27 13.29
C ALA A 551 -3.37 -51.61 13.29
N ALA A 552 -3.14 -52.43 12.26
CA ALA A 552 -3.47 -53.83 12.29
C ALA A 552 -2.39 -54.58 13.09
N GLY A 553 -2.81 -55.21 14.18
CA GLY A 553 -2.20 -56.42 14.74
C GLY A 553 -1.05 -56.23 15.73
N ASN A 554 -1.32 -56.51 17.01
CA ASN A 554 -0.36 -57.27 17.80
C ASN A 554 -1.09 -58.37 18.59
N THR A 555 -1.34 -59.47 17.89
CA THR A 555 -1.44 -60.81 18.45
C THR A 555 -0.04 -61.24 18.87
N GLY A 556 0.19 -61.43 20.17
CA GLY A 556 1.52 -61.78 20.68
C GLY A 556 1.51 -62.45 22.05
N SER A 557 1.66 -63.77 22.03
CA SER A 557 2.21 -64.64 23.08
C SER A 557 1.33 -65.02 24.29
N ARG A 558 0.90 -66.28 24.30
CA ARG A 558 1.10 -67.22 25.43
C ARG A 558 1.02 -68.64 24.87
N ARG A 559 2.16 -69.34 24.83
CA ARG A 559 2.21 -70.80 24.62
C ARG A 559 3.35 -71.39 25.45
N ARG A 560 3.04 -72.54 26.06
CA ARG A 560 3.77 -73.43 26.99
C ARG A 560 3.51 -73.09 28.47
N GLU A 561 3.08 -74.02 29.33
CA GLU A 561 3.12 -75.51 29.29
C GLU A 561 2.16 -76.12 30.34
N ALA A 562 1.71 -77.37 30.12
CA ALA A 562 1.08 -78.34 31.06
C ALA A 562 -0.31 -77.97 31.63
N ASP A 563 -1.34 -78.81 31.77
CA ASP A 563 -1.57 -80.26 31.79
C ASP A 563 -3.05 -80.48 31.37
N ALA A 564 -3.33 -81.50 30.56
CA ALA A 564 -4.12 -82.69 30.91
C ALA A 564 -5.62 -82.47 31.27
N ASP A 565 -6.41 -83.31 30.61
CA ASP A 565 -7.71 -83.87 31.01
C ASP A 565 -9.05 -83.24 30.59
N ALA A 566 -9.76 -84.11 29.86
CA ALA A 566 -11.15 -84.50 30.10
C ALA A 566 -12.30 -83.55 29.71
N SER A 567 -12.94 -83.91 28.58
CA SER A 567 -14.38 -84.25 28.46
C SER A 567 -15.49 -83.27 28.89
N GLY A 568 -16.54 -83.16 28.05
CA GLY A 568 -17.92 -82.89 28.48
C GLY A 568 -18.53 -81.62 27.86
N GLN A 569 -19.38 -81.76 26.84
CA GLN A 569 -20.86 -81.64 26.93
C GLN A 569 -21.37 -80.17 27.04
N VAL A 570 -22.03 -79.58 26.03
CA VAL A 570 -23.41 -79.78 25.51
C VAL A 570 -24.47 -78.91 26.24
N ARG A 571 -25.18 -78.09 25.43
CA ARG A 571 -26.56 -77.51 25.56
C ARG A 571 -26.86 -76.58 26.75
N GLU A 572 -27.74 -75.58 26.65
CA GLU A 572 -29.18 -75.56 26.27
C GLU A 572 -29.61 -74.07 26.08
N GLN A 573 -30.29 -73.60 25.01
CA GLN A 573 -31.75 -73.49 24.78
C GLN A 573 -32.58 -73.24 26.06
N SER A 574 -33.61 -72.39 26.16
CA SER A 574 -34.44 -71.55 25.28
C SER A 574 -35.54 -70.87 26.15
N ALA A 575 -36.16 -69.79 25.63
CA ALA A 575 -37.54 -69.32 25.92
C ALA A 575 -37.89 -68.77 27.34
N GLN A 576 -38.99 -68.06 27.62
CA GLN A 576 -39.90 -67.10 26.97
C GLN A 576 -40.98 -66.74 28.03
N SER A 577 -41.32 -65.46 28.14
CA SER A 577 -42.49 -64.79 28.77
C SER A 577 -43.61 -65.57 29.50
N SER A 578 -44.13 -64.97 30.58
CA SER A 578 -45.54 -65.02 31.02
C SER A 578 -45.90 -63.62 31.57
N GLU A 579 -46.74 -62.82 30.91
CA GLU A 579 -48.22 -62.76 30.97
C GLU A 579 -48.79 -61.88 32.10
N ASP A 580 -49.74 -61.04 31.66
CA ASP A 580 -50.92 -60.48 32.32
C ASP A 580 -50.91 -59.23 33.24
N GLU A 581 -51.38 -58.14 32.61
CA GLU A 581 -52.62 -57.39 32.88
C GLU A 581 -52.93 -56.68 34.24
N LYS A 582 -53.38 -55.43 34.06
CA LYS A 582 -54.45 -54.69 34.79
C LYS A 582 -54.13 -54.09 36.17
N ARG A 583 -54.02 -52.75 36.23
CA ARG A 583 -55.07 -51.80 36.68
C ARG A 583 -54.53 -50.37 36.88
N ALA A 584 -55.37 -49.41 36.49
CA ALA A 584 -55.35 -47.96 36.71
C ALA A 584 -54.42 -47.12 35.81
#